data_AF-A0A349IP37-F1
#
_entry.id   AF-A0A349IP37-F1
#
_cell.length_a   1.000
_cell.length_b   1.000
_cell.length_c   1.000
_cell.angle_alpha   90.00
_cell.angle_beta   90.00
_cell.angle_gamma   90.00
#
_symmetry.space_group_name_H-M   'P 1'
#
loop_
_entity.id
_entity.type
_entity.pdbx_description
1 polymer ?
#
loop_
_entity_poly.entity_id
_entity_poly.type
_entity_poly.pdbx_seq_one_letter_code
_entity_poly.pdbx_strand_id
1 'polypeptide(L)'
;MGTFKKGLFVGGLLGAGLMWLNATKKGKQVRDELLDYAADVYGEVKNKVTSSEQWSSMTKSKYYQAVEEVVNKYAVENGLVDNMRDMVEKLVKAQWKNVKGDKK
;
A
#
# COMPACT_ATOMS: atom_id res chain seq x y z
N MET A 1 -8.74 2.74 -22.55
CA MET A 1 -9.39 3.35 -21.36
C MET A 1 -9.68 2.36 -20.19
N GLY A 2 -9.06 1.17 -20.12
CA GLY A 2 -9.48 0.10 -19.17
C GLY A 2 -8.72 -0.03 -17.84
N THR A 3 -7.48 0.45 -17.75
CA THR A 3 -6.62 0.28 -16.55
C THR A 3 -6.51 1.55 -15.70
N PHE A 4 -6.63 2.73 -16.33
CA PHE A 4 -6.54 4.02 -15.63
C PHE A 4 -7.77 4.29 -14.74
N LYS A 5 -8.98 3.96 -15.22
CA LYS A 5 -10.22 4.07 -14.46
C LYS A 5 -10.23 3.17 -13.22
N LYS A 6 -9.73 1.93 -13.35
CA LYS A 6 -9.63 0.99 -12.22
C LYS A 6 -8.71 1.49 -11.11
N GLY A 7 -7.58 2.11 -11.44
CA GLY A 7 -6.65 2.65 -10.44
C GLY A 7 -7.19 3.87 -9.68
N LEU A 8 -7.88 4.78 -10.38
CA LEU A 8 -8.56 5.92 -9.74
C LEU A 8 -9.74 5.46 -8.87
N PHE A 9 -10.50 4.48 -9.36
CA PHE A 9 -11.63 3.91 -8.63
C PHE A 9 -11.19 3.19 -7.35
N VAL A 10 -10.11 2.42 -7.39
CA VAL A 10 -9.53 1.77 -6.20
C VAL A 10 -8.98 2.79 -5.22
N GLY A 11 -8.26 3.82 -5.68
CA GLY A 11 -7.78 4.90 -4.80
C GLY A 11 -8.92 5.71 -4.16
N GLY A 12 -9.99 5.99 -4.92
CA GLY A 12 -11.17 6.71 -4.44
C GLY A 12 -11.99 5.89 -3.44
N LEU A 13 -12.22 4.59 -3.71
CA LEU A 13 -12.93 3.70 -2.77
C LEU A 13 -12.13 3.44 -1.50
N LEU A 14 -10.81 3.25 -1.60
CA LEU A 14 -9.95 3.12 -0.42
C LEU A 14 -9.95 4.40 0.41
N GLY A 15 -9.84 5.57 -0.24
CA GLY A 15 -9.92 6.86 0.44
C GLY A 15 -11.26 7.07 1.15
N ALA A 16 -12.38 6.72 0.50
CA ALA A 16 -13.71 6.81 1.11
C ALA A 16 -13.89 5.82 2.27
N GLY A 17 -13.38 4.59 2.15
CA GLY A 17 -13.42 3.60 3.22
C GLY A 17 -12.62 4.05 4.46
N LEU A 18 -11.42 4.61 4.25
CA LEU A 18 -10.63 5.19 5.34
C LEU A 18 -11.31 6.42 5.96
N MET A 19 -11.98 7.26 5.16
CA MET A 19 -12.78 8.36 5.70
C MET A 19 -13.94 7.86 6.57
N TRP A 20 -14.59 6.75 6.19
CA TRP A 20 -15.69 6.17 6.97
C TRP A 20 -15.23 5.70 8.35
N LEU A 21 -13.98 5.23 8.46
CA LEU A 21 -13.40 4.86 9.75
C LEU A 21 -13.30 6.04 10.72
N ASN A 22 -13.24 7.30 10.25
CA ASN A 22 -13.27 8.47 11.12
C ASN A 22 -14.63 8.71 11.81
N ALA A 23 -15.70 8.01 11.41
CA ALA A 23 -17.03 8.21 11.97
C ALA A 23 -17.13 7.83 13.47
N THR A 24 -16.22 6.98 13.97
CA THR A 24 -16.23 6.54 15.38
C THR A 24 -14.83 6.59 15.99
N LYS A 25 -14.73 6.71 17.32
CA LYS A 25 -13.43 6.71 18.03
C LYS A 25 -12.63 5.44 17.77
N LYS A 26 -13.29 4.27 17.80
CA LYS A 26 -12.67 2.97 17.53
C LYS A 26 -12.27 2.82 16.07
N GLY A 27 -13.11 3.30 15.14
CA GLY A 27 -12.76 3.31 13.73
C GLY A 27 -11.53 4.17 13.45
N LYS A 28 -11.42 5.33 14.10
CA LYS A 28 -10.23 6.18 13.98
C LYS A 28 -8.98 5.48 14.47
N GLN A 29 -9.03 4.77 15.60
CA GLN A 29 -7.90 3.97 16.09
C GLN A 29 -7.48 2.91 15.07
N VAL A 30 -8.43 2.14 14.54
CA VAL A 30 -8.15 1.12 13.52
C VAL A 30 -7.56 1.74 12.25
N ARG A 31 -8.06 2.91 11.83
CA ARG A 31 -7.50 3.65 10.69
C ARG A 31 -6.06 4.06 10.95
N ASP A 32 -5.79 4.62 12.13
CA ASP A 32 -4.46 5.12 12.49
C ASP A 32 -3.48 3.93 12.54
N GLU A 33 -3.83 2.82 13.19
CA GLU A 33 -3.04 1.57 13.16
C GLU A 33 -2.78 1.08 11.73
N LEU A 34 -3.80 1.07 10.87
CA LEU A 34 -3.65 0.69 9.46
C LEU A 34 -2.69 1.57 8.69
N LEU A 35 -2.74 2.88 8.94
CA LEU A 35 -1.87 3.84 8.28
C LEU A 35 -0.43 3.72 8.78
N ASP A 36 -0.24 3.44 10.07
CA ASP A 36 1.08 3.20 10.65
C ASP A 36 1.72 1.94 10.05
N TYR A 37 1.00 0.80 10.04
CA TYR A 37 1.48 -0.42 9.38
C TYR A 37 1.76 -0.22 7.90
N ALA A 38 0.90 0.53 7.20
CA ALA A 38 1.11 0.83 5.79
C ALA A 38 2.32 1.76 5.57
N ALA A 39 2.61 2.68 6.49
CA ALA A 39 3.76 3.57 6.40
C ALA A 39 5.08 2.81 6.58
N ASP A 40 5.16 1.92 7.57
CA ASP A 40 6.32 1.06 7.81
C ASP A 40 6.62 0.19 6.58
N VAL A 41 5.60 -0.54 6.12
CA VAL A 41 5.73 -1.43 4.96
C VAL A 41 6.03 -0.63 3.69
N TYR A 42 5.42 0.54 3.50
CA TYR A 42 5.73 1.39 2.37
C TYR A 42 7.20 1.86 2.39
N GLY A 43 7.75 2.20 3.56
CA GLY A 43 9.16 2.55 3.71
C GLY A 43 10.09 1.41 3.29
N GLU A 44 9.81 0.19 3.77
CA GLU A 44 10.56 -1.00 3.39
C GLU A 44 10.45 -1.33 1.90
N VAL A 45 9.24 -1.31 1.35
CA VAL A 45 9.02 -1.52 -0.09
C VAL A 45 9.76 -0.47 -0.89
N LYS A 46 9.62 0.82 -0.53
CA LYS A 46 10.30 1.93 -1.22
C LYS A 46 11.80 1.67 -1.22
N ASN A 47 12.40 1.40 -0.08
CA ASN A 47 13.84 1.11 0.04
C ASN A 47 14.27 -0.10 -0.80
N LYS A 48 13.55 -1.22 -0.73
CA LYS A 48 13.85 -2.45 -1.50
C LYS A 48 13.77 -2.18 -3.01
N VAL A 49 12.80 -1.37 -3.41
CA VAL A 49 12.47 -1.10 -4.80
C VAL A 49 13.39 -0.01 -5.40
N THR A 50 13.74 1.05 -4.66
CA THR A 50 14.62 2.14 -5.10
C THR A 50 16.10 1.77 -5.02
N SER A 51 16.50 0.92 -4.06
CA SER A 51 17.88 0.43 -3.95
C SER A 51 18.21 -0.63 -5.00
N SER A 52 17.20 -1.18 -5.68
CA SER A 52 17.43 -2.07 -6.81
C SER A 52 17.90 -1.25 -8.02
N GLU A 53 19.00 -1.64 -8.65
CA GLU A 53 19.47 -1.06 -9.93
C GLU A 53 18.38 -1.10 -11.02
N GLN A 54 17.42 -2.02 -10.85
CA GLN A 54 16.26 -2.23 -11.71
C GLN A 54 15.11 -1.24 -11.46
N TRP A 55 15.26 -0.27 -10.54
CA TRP A 55 14.24 0.74 -10.28
C TRP A 55 13.86 1.54 -11.54
N SER A 56 14.86 1.84 -12.36
CA SER A 56 14.71 2.52 -13.65
C SER A 56 13.75 1.77 -14.59
N SER A 57 13.78 0.43 -14.60
CA SER A 57 12.97 -0.47 -15.42
C SER A 57 11.81 -1.16 -14.68
N MET A 58 11.55 -0.76 -13.42
CA MET A 58 10.54 -1.39 -12.58
C MET A 58 9.16 -1.35 -13.23
N THR A 59 8.55 -2.52 -13.42
CA THR A 59 7.18 -2.63 -13.90
C THR A 59 6.21 -2.67 -12.73
N LYS A 60 4.95 -2.31 -13.00
CA LYS A 60 3.88 -2.37 -12.00
C LYS A 60 3.73 -3.77 -11.39
N SER A 61 3.94 -4.83 -12.20
CA SER A 61 3.86 -6.22 -11.75
C SER A 61 4.96 -6.57 -10.75
N LYS A 62 6.21 -6.18 -11.03
CA LYS A 62 7.33 -6.39 -10.12
C LYS A 62 7.18 -5.61 -8.82
N TYR A 63 6.68 -4.38 -8.90
CA TYR A 63 6.33 -3.61 -7.70
C TYR A 63 5.27 -4.32 -6.87
N TYR A 64 4.21 -4.86 -7.49
CA TYR A 64 3.16 -5.57 -6.77
C TYR A 64 3.65 -6.83 -6.08
N GLN A 65 4.57 -7.58 -6.71
CA GLN A 65 5.24 -8.72 -6.10
C GLN A 65 6.10 -8.31 -4.91
N ALA A 66 6.90 -7.25 -5.06
CA ALA A 66 7.72 -6.73 -3.96
C ALA A 66 6.87 -6.28 -2.77
N VAL A 67 5.73 -5.62 -3.03
CA VAL A 67 4.76 -5.25 -2.00
C VAL A 67 4.22 -6.49 -1.29
N GLU A 68 3.77 -7.48 -2.05
CA GLU A 68 3.19 -8.70 -1.49
C GLU A 68 4.18 -9.47 -0.62
N GLU A 69 5.44 -9.60 -1.04
CA GLU A 69 6.50 -10.21 -0.22
C GLU A 69 6.73 -9.47 1.10
N VAL A 70 6.86 -8.13 1.05
CA VAL A 70 7.14 -7.32 2.25
C VAL A 70 5.94 -7.32 3.18
N VAL A 71 4.73 -7.15 2.65
CA VAL A 71 3.49 -7.17 3.45
C VAL A 71 3.27 -8.52 4.09
N ASN A 72 3.47 -9.63 3.36
CA ASN A 72 3.33 -10.97 3.93
C ASN A 72 4.34 -11.21 5.05
N LYS A 73 5.60 -10.82 4.85
CA LYS A 73 6.63 -10.93 5.89
C LYS A 73 6.25 -10.11 7.12
N TYR A 74 5.92 -8.83 6.94
CA TYR A 74 5.52 -7.93 8.02
C TYR A 74 4.27 -8.44 8.76
N ALA A 75 3.30 -9.03 8.04
CA ALA A 75 2.10 -9.58 8.62
C ALA A 75 2.37 -10.79 9.52
N VAL A 76 3.29 -11.67 9.12
CA VAL A 76 3.71 -12.81 9.95
C VAL A 76 4.47 -12.33 11.18
N GLU A 77 5.38 -11.36 11.03
CA GLU A 77 6.20 -10.83 12.12
C GLU A 77 5.37 -10.08 13.17
N ASN A 78 4.33 -9.34 12.75
CA ASN A 78 3.49 -8.53 13.63
C ASN A 78 2.14 -9.17 13.98
N GLY A 79 1.88 -10.41 13.53
CA GLY A 79 0.63 -11.12 13.80
C GLY A 79 -0.61 -10.41 13.22
N LEU A 80 -0.49 -9.75 12.07
CA LEU A 80 -1.59 -9.05 11.42
C LEU A 80 -2.65 -10.04 10.93
N VAL A 81 -3.91 -9.73 11.22
CA VAL A 81 -5.06 -10.46 10.66
C VAL A 81 -5.15 -10.26 9.14
N ASP A 82 -5.62 -11.28 8.43
CA ASP A 82 -5.70 -11.30 6.96
C ASP A 82 -6.35 -10.05 6.37
N ASN A 83 -7.44 -9.57 6.97
CA ASN A 83 -8.14 -8.37 6.50
C ASN A 83 -7.29 -7.10 6.60
N MET A 84 -6.47 -6.96 7.65
CA MET A 84 -5.56 -5.82 7.81
C MET A 84 -4.40 -5.94 6.83
N ARG A 85 -3.81 -7.13 6.69
CA ARG A 85 -2.77 -7.41 5.69
C ARG A 85 -3.24 -7.02 4.29
N ASP A 86 -4.42 -7.48 3.88
CA ASP A 86 -4.96 -7.21 2.55
C ASP A 86 -5.23 -5.72 2.32
N MET A 87 -5.61 -4.98 3.37
CA MET A 87 -5.80 -3.54 3.29
C MET A 87 -4.46 -2.80 3.19
N VAL A 88 -3.48 -3.16 4.01
CA VAL A 88 -2.11 -2.62 3.92
C VAL A 88 -1.54 -2.86 2.52
N GLU A 89 -1.69 -4.08 2.00
CA GLU A 89 -1.25 -4.43 0.64
C GLU A 89 -1.91 -3.54 -0.42
N LYS A 90 -3.24 -3.35 -0.35
CA LYS A 90 -3.98 -2.49 -1.29
C LYS A 90 -3.54 -1.04 -1.19
N LEU A 91 -3.30 -0.52 0.01
CA LEU A 91 -2.83 0.85 0.24
C LEU A 91 -1.45 1.05 -0.39
N VAL A 92 -0.51 0.15 -0.10
CA VAL A 92 0.86 0.22 -0.62
C VAL A 92 0.88 0.00 -2.14
N LYS A 93 0.09 -0.94 -2.68
CA LYS A 93 -0.07 -1.15 -4.15
C LYS A 93 -0.65 0.10 -4.84
N ALA A 94 -1.57 0.83 -4.18
CA ALA A 94 -2.14 2.07 -4.71
C ALA A 94 -1.11 3.21 -4.82
N GLN A 95 -0.06 3.20 -3.96
CA GLN A 95 1.02 4.19 -3.99
C GLN A 95 1.93 4.08 -5.23
N TRP A 96 1.82 3.05 -6.07
CA TRP A 96 2.65 2.88 -7.28
C TRP A 96 2.82 4.15 -8.11
N LYS A 97 1.74 4.92 -8.29
CA LYS A 97 1.77 6.17 -9.07
C LYS A 97 2.62 7.25 -8.41
N ASN A 98 2.65 7.30 -7.08
CA ASN A 98 3.45 8.24 -6.32
C ASN A 98 4.93 7.83 -6.37
N VAL A 99 5.24 6.55 -6.18
CA VAL A 99 6.62 6.07 -6.31
C VAL A 99 7.16 6.28 -7.73
N LYS A 100 6.35 6.04 -8.77
CA LYS A 100 6.74 6.31 -10.16
C LYS A 100 6.79 7.82 -10.49
N GLY A 101 5.97 8.63 -9.81
CA GLY A 101 5.91 10.09 -9.97
C GLY A 101 7.12 10.81 -9.36
N ASP A 102 7.67 10.26 -8.27
CA ASP A 102 8.94 10.67 -7.62
C ASP A 102 10.18 10.52 -8.55
N LYS A 103 10.04 9.97 -9.77
CA LYS A 103 11.10 9.96 -10.80
C LYS A 103 11.34 11.31 -11.48
N LYS A 104 10.67 12.39 -11.06
CA LYS A 104 10.84 13.73 -11.65
C LYS A 104 11.90 14.55 -10.94
#